data_AF-A0A067RBP4-F1
#
_entry.id   AF-A0A067RBP4-F1
#
_cell.length_a   1.000
_cell.length_b   1.000
_cell.length_c   1.000
_cell.angle_alpha   90.00
_cell.angle_beta   90.00
_cell.angle_gamma   90.00
#
_symmetry.space_group_name_H-M   'P 1'
#
loop_
_entity.id
_entity.type
_entity.pdbx_description
1 polymer ?
#
loop_
_entity_poly.entity_id
_entity_poly.type
_entity_poly.pdbx_seq_one_letter_code
_entity_poly.pdbx_strand_id
1 'polypeptide(L)'
;MYYISINIPAKDYSTGEWEQKEALVLEKSEWYRIRGHKHFLNKEAEYAEQQHRLHENLKKYSRFMIKDWENTLQKKKEQRIAANKARLEAIKNKGSDVQKTFRKEQETEKRKYLQKCQQALNYNKDNFKMLNHSLRFSEVLRTRDAQIKFDKKLKALEEKKEQEYADKCRKNAEDYKKETQLEKKRRTEKMNKNKEDLLAQIKEKADKMLSEEKEKQRESEDLINIRKEIEMEEKCKENKIAKKKEIFRQEIEDFLEKQKEFKEAEKHTEEIEKKLTEIYRRSKQKVEQMRKEKEQEILNESLNKKEKIRDYLAQLKQRKGDEENALRKKATAEKEAIAEKNKLKKSAYEQCLKQKRIKAYKEFLAREEQSKKDMQELKKWEIMQRLKENEANHEFNKQRHEKNIKDIEETRKSYGKQIKERQAAKQKASEEEEGKSLRETLNMYDEDKAFLKYIDEIIEDSTKKGRYLYPILNTVQDYKKRYGLTITKKAEPMMKSKILFGPQPEEP
;
A
#
# COMPACT_ATOMS: atom_id res chain seq x y z
N MET A 1 115.19 29.45 47.05
CA MET A 1 114.80 28.34 46.15
C MET A 1 113.32 28.51 45.83
N TYR A 2 112.91 28.40 44.56
CA TYR A 2 111.50 28.28 44.18
C TYR A 2 111.31 26.90 43.54
N TYR A 3 110.70 25.98 44.28
CA TYR A 3 110.33 24.66 43.76
C TYR A 3 109.05 24.77 42.93
N ILE A 4 109.06 24.21 41.73
CA ILE A 4 107.87 24.03 40.88
C ILE A 4 107.58 22.54 40.81
N SER A 5 106.44 22.12 41.36
CA SER A 5 105.95 20.75 41.22
C SER A 5 105.25 20.57 39.88
N ILE A 6 105.79 19.73 39.00
CA ILE A 6 105.08 19.26 37.80
C ILE A 6 104.37 17.96 38.17
N ASN A 7 103.04 17.94 38.03
CA ASN A 7 102.22 16.79 38.35
C ASN A 7 102.16 15.84 37.12
N ILE A 8 102.47 14.56 37.31
CA ILE A 8 102.43 13.53 36.25
C ILE A 8 101.55 12.37 36.77
N PRO A 9 100.54 11.90 36.00
CA PRO A 9 99.62 10.88 36.47
C PRO A 9 100.29 9.50 36.58
N ALA A 10 99.89 8.75 37.59
CA ALA A 10 100.49 7.48 37.98
C ALA A 10 100.23 6.34 36.98
N LYS A 11 101.17 5.38 36.94
CA LYS A 11 100.95 4.05 36.38
C LYS A 11 101.64 2.95 37.17
N ASP A 12 100.88 1.87 37.35
CA ASP A 12 101.26 0.46 37.45
C ASP A 12 102.33 0.08 38.51
N TYR A 13 101.84 -0.39 39.68
CA TYR A 13 102.64 -1.04 40.72
C TYR A 13 103.06 -2.46 40.30
N SER A 14 104.31 -2.63 39.88
CA SER A 14 105.07 -3.87 40.07
C SER A 14 106.58 -3.58 40.07
N THR A 15 107.35 -4.42 40.76
CA THR A 15 108.80 -4.29 41.03
C THR A 15 109.24 -3.04 41.83
N GLY A 16 109.96 -3.28 42.93
CA GLY A 16 110.46 -2.24 43.83
C GLY A 16 111.87 -1.78 43.47
N GLU A 17 112.00 -0.91 42.47
CA GLU A 17 113.25 -0.22 42.15
C GLU A 17 113.12 1.29 42.44
N TRP A 18 114.14 1.87 43.08
CA TRP A 18 114.16 3.29 43.40
C TRP A 18 114.89 4.06 42.29
N GLU A 19 114.17 4.71 41.38
CA GLU A 19 114.76 5.61 40.39
C GLU A 19 115.46 6.81 41.06
N GLN A 20 116.79 6.89 40.97
CA GLN A 20 117.51 8.14 41.21
C GLN A 20 117.30 9.10 40.04
N LYS A 21 116.83 10.32 40.33
CA LYS A 21 116.71 11.39 39.33
C LYS A 21 117.96 12.25 39.31
N GLU A 22 118.73 12.15 38.22
CA GLU A 22 119.85 13.06 37.95
C GLU A 22 119.35 14.40 37.40
N ALA A 23 119.93 15.51 37.86
CA ALA A 23 119.62 16.85 37.39
C ALA A 23 120.70 17.35 36.42
N LEU A 24 120.34 17.53 35.15
CA LEU A 24 121.28 17.96 34.11
C LEU A 24 121.42 19.49 34.12
N VAL A 25 122.56 19.99 34.64
CA VAL A 25 122.84 21.42 34.75
C VAL A 25 123.39 21.95 33.42
N LEU A 26 122.55 22.67 32.67
CA LEU A 26 122.91 23.28 31.38
C LEU A 26 123.51 24.68 31.53
N GLU A 27 124.42 25.03 30.62
CA GLU A 27 124.97 26.39 30.54
C GLU A 27 123.93 27.40 30.02
N LYS A 28 124.00 28.64 30.52
CA LYS A 28 123.01 29.69 30.28
C LYS A 28 122.92 30.12 28.81
N SER A 29 124.01 29.98 28.05
CA SER A 29 124.14 30.32 26.63
C SER A 29 123.21 29.45 25.75
N GLU A 30 123.27 28.13 25.91
CA GLU A 30 122.46 27.16 25.17
C GLU A 30 120.95 27.33 25.43
N TRP A 31 120.57 27.68 26.65
CA TRP A 31 119.17 27.96 26.99
C TRP A 31 118.58 29.13 26.17
N TYR A 32 119.35 30.20 25.94
CA TYR A 32 118.88 31.32 25.11
C TYR A 32 118.78 30.94 23.62
N ARG A 33 119.68 30.10 23.10
CA ARG A 33 119.62 29.59 21.71
C ARG A 33 118.34 28.80 21.45
N ILE A 34 118.04 27.84 22.34
CA ILE A 34 116.80 27.03 22.27
C ILE A 34 115.56 27.92 22.37
N ARG A 35 115.56 28.89 23.29
CA ARG A 35 114.46 29.86 23.43
C ARG A 35 114.25 30.72 22.17
N GLY A 36 115.33 31.21 21.55
CA GLY A 36 115.27 32.00 20.33
C GLY A 36 114.68 31.23 19.14
N HIS A 37 115.15 30.00 18.91
CA HIS A 37 114.65 29.16 17.82
C HIS A 37 113.16 28.77 18.02
N LYS A 38 112.76 28.48 19.26
CA LYS A 38 111.35 28.25 19.63
C LYS A 38 110.47 29.47 19.32
N HIS A 39 110.95 30.69 19.54
CA HIS A 39 110.20 31.90 19.19
C HIS A 39 110.05 32.09 17.66
N PHE A 40 111.03 31.69 16.85
CA PHE A 40 110.92 31.73 15.39
C PHE A 40 109.87 30.72 14.87
N LEU A 41 109.98 29.46 15.28
CA LEU A 41 109.04 28.40 14.87
C LEU A 41 107.60 28.71 15.29
N ASN A 42 107.40 29.26 16.49
CA ASN A 42 106.08 29.73 16.93
C ASN A 42 105.51 30.81 16.00
N LYS A 43 106.33 31.78 15.57
CA LYS A 43 105.89 32.88 14.69
C LYS A 43 105.51 32.39 13.28
N GLU A 44 106.22 31.38 12.77
CA GLU A 44 105.90 30.75 11.49
C GLU A 44 104.61 29.91 11.57
N ALA A 45 104.40 29.18 12.67
CA ALA A 45 103.16 28.47 12.95
C ALA A 45 101.96 29.43 13.11
N GLU A 46 102.12 30.55 13.83
CA GLU A 46 101.12 31.60 13.96
C GLU A 46 100.72 32.20 12.60
N TYR A 47 101.69 32.40 11.69
CA TYR A 47 101.43 32.88 10.34
C TYR A 47 100.66 31.84 9.49
N ALA A 48 101.06 30.56 9.57
CA ALA A 48 100.34 29.47 8.89
C ALA A 48 98.89 29.32 9.39
N GLU A 49 98.67 29.44 10.71
CA GLU A 49 97.32 29.49 11.28
C GLU A 49 96.50 30.67 10.78
N GLN A 50 97.08 31.87 10.69
CA GLN A 50 96.39 33.05 10.15
C GLN A 50 95.97 32.84 8.69
N GLN A 51 96.85 32.29 7.85
CA GLN A 51 96.52 31.97 6.45
C GLN A 51 95.42 30.89 6.35
N HIS A 52 95.47 29.85 7.19
CA HIS A 52 94.41 28.83 7.24
C HIS A 52 93.06 29.44 7.67
N ARG A 53 93.05 30.28 8.71
CA ARG A 53 91.84 31.00 9.18
C ARG A 53 91.28 31.92 8.09
N LEU A 54 92.12 32.66 7.36
CA LEU A 54 91.70 33.50 6.24
C LEU A 54 91.08 32.66 5.10
N HIS A 55 91.72 31.56 4.72
CA HIS A 55 91.19 30.66 3.68
C HIS A 55 89.85 30.02 4.10
N GLU A 56 89.72 29.59 5.35
CA GLU A 56 88.43 29.12 5.88
C GLU A 56 87.36 30.20 5.84
N ASN A 57 87.69 31.43 6.20
CA ASN A 57 86.74 32.54 6.19
C ASN A 57 86.28 32.85 4.76
N LEU A 58 87.19 32.91 3.79
CA LEU A 58 86.84 33.03 2.37
C LEU A 58 85.96 31.87 1.88
N LYS A 59 86.22 30.64 2.32
CA LYS A 59 85.39 29.46 2.03
C LYS A 59 84.00 29.55 2.67
N LYS A 60 83.88 30.15 3.86
CA LYS A 60 82.59 30.45 4.52
C LYS A 60 81.82 31.53 3.75
N TYR A 61 82.46 32.63 3.34
CA TYR A 61 81.84 33.68 2.52
C TYR A 61 81.39 33.18 1.14
N SER A 62 82.23 32.42 0.43
CA SER A 62 81.88 31.81 -0.86
C SER A 62 80.66 30.88 -0.72
N ARG A 63 80.63 30.01 0.30
CA ARG A 63 79.46 29.18 0.61
C ARG A 63 78.21 30.00 0.95
N PHE A 64 78.36 31.15 1.61
CA PHE A 64 77.24 32.05 1.90
C PHE A 64 76.66 32.63 0.60
N MET A 65 77.50 33.18 -0.29
CA MET A 65 77.05 33.71 -1.59
C MET A 65 76.36 32.66 -2.47
N ILE A 66 76.90 31.44 -2.53
CA ILE A 66 76.33 30.33 -3.31
C ILE A 66 74.93 29.92 -2.81
N LYS A 67 74.62 30.09 -1.51
CA LYS A 67 73.27 29.83 -0.98
C LYS A 67 72.21 30.76 -1.55
N ASP A 68 72.57 31.95 -2.00
CA ASP A 68 71.60 32.89 -2.55
C ASP A 68 71.42 32.73 -4.06
N TRP A 69 72.41 32.18 -4.77
CA TRP A 69 72.36 31.95 -6.22
C TRP A 69 71.31 30.94 -6.67
N GLU A 70 70.23 31.45 -7.27
CA GLU A 70 69.09 30.67 -7.81
C GLU A 70 69.48 29.65 -8.88
N ASN A 71 70.54 29.93 -9.65
CA ASN A 71 70.99 29.07 -10.73
C ASN A 71 71.79 27.82 -10.30
N THR A 72 72.10 27.69 -9.00
CA THR A 72 72.78 26.52 -8.43
C THR A 72 71.95 25.24 -8.63
N LEU A 73 72.61 24.13 -8.98
CA LEU A 73 71.95 22.83 -9.21
C LEU A 73 71.07 22.37 -8.03
N GLN A 74 71.47 22.70 -6.80
CA GLN A 74 70.70 22.43 -5.58
C GLN A 74 69.36 23.19 -5.58
N LYS A 75 69.37 24.53 -5.75
CA LYS A 75 68.14 25.33 -5.83
C LYS A 75 67.23 24.92 -6.99
N LYS A 76 67.78 24.64 -8.18
CA LYS A 76 66.98 24.12 -9.31
C LYS A 76 66.34 22.76 -9.00
N LYS A 77 67.03 21.89 -8.26
CA LYS A 77 66.47 20.61 -7.79
C LYS A 77 65.38 20.83 -6.74
N GLU A 78 65.59 21.74 -5.79
CA GLU A 78 64.60 22.13 -4.77
C GLU A 78 63.34 22.73 -5.39
N GLN A 79 63.48 23.70 -6.30
CA GLN A 79 62.37 24.27 -7.08
C GLN A 79 61.59 23.19 -7.82
N ARG A 80 62.27 22.24 -8.49
CA ARG A 80 61.61 21.11 -9.18
C ARG A 80 60.89 20.16 -8.23
N ILE A 81 61.43 19.93 -7.02
CA ILE A 81 60.77 19.14 -5.98
C ILE A 81 59.55 19.88 -5.43
N ALA A 82 59.66 21.17 -5.14
CA ALA A 82 58.56 22.02 -4.68
C ALA A 82 57.43 22.10 -5.72
N ALA A 83 57.74 22.32 -6.99
CA ALA A 83 56.77 22.32 -8.08
C ALA A 83 56.08 20.95 -8.25
N ASN A 84 56.83 19.85 -8.15
CA ASN A 84 56.24 18.50 -8.17
C ASN A 84 55.34 18.25 -6.95
N LYS A 85 55.74 18.70 -5.76
CA LYS A 85 54.94 18.60 -4.54
C LYS A 85 53.64 19.40 -4.68
N ALA A 86 53.70 20.66 -5.10
CA ALA A 86 52.54 21.49 -5.38
C ALA A 86 51.61 20.88 -6.44
N ARG A 87 52.16 20.28 -7.51
CA ARG A 87 51.38 19.54 -8.51
C ARG A 87 50.67 18.32 -7.93
N LEU A 88 51.35 17.53 -7.10
CA LEU A 88 50.77 16.37 -6.43
C LEU A 88 49.70 16.77 -5.40
N GLU A 89 49.91 17.87 -4.67
CA GLU A 89 48.92 18.45 -3.76
C GLU A 89 47.70 18.97 -4.51
N ALA A 90 47.88 19.66 -5.65
CA ALA A 90 46.78 20.09 -6.51
C ALA A 90 45.98 18.90 -7.08
N ILE A 91 46.63 17.79 -7.46
CA ILE A 91 45.96 16.55 -7.89
C ILE A 91 45.19 15.92 -6.73
N LYS A 92 45.80 15.82 -5.53
CA LYS A 92 45.13 15.29 -4.33
C LYS A 92 43.93 16.13 -3.92
N ASN A 93 44.03 17.45 -3.98
CA ASN A 93 42.93 18.37 -3.65
C ASN A 93 41.79 18.20 -4.65
N LYS A 94 42.07 18.21 -5.97
CA LYS A 94 41.06 17.91 -7.01
C LYS A 94 40.39 16.55 -6.79
N GLY A 95 41.15 15.50 -6.49
CA GLY A 95 40.60 14.17 -6.18
C GLY A 95 39.74 14.17 -4.91
N SER A 96 40.14 14.91 -3.87
CA SER A 96 39.36 15.11 -2.65
C SER A 96 38.04 15.83 -2.94
N ASP A 97 38.06 16.86 -3.77
CA ASP A 97 36.87 17.67 -4.08
C ASP A 97 35.87 16.89 -4.95
N VAL A 98 36.34 16.13 -5.95
CA VAL A 98 35.50 15.19 -6.72
C VAL A 98 34.89 14.12 -5.80
N GLN A 99 35.66 13.61 -4.83
CA GLN A 99 35.13 12.65 -3.86
C GLN A 99 34.09 13.28 -2.91
N LYS A 100 34.22 14.57 -2.58
CA LYS A 100 33.22 15.32 -1.81
C LYS A 100 31.94 15.57 -2.61
N THR A 101 32.04 15.94 -3.90
CA THR A 101 30.84 16.14 -4.75
C THR A 101 30.09 14.83 -4.95
N PHE A 102 30.80 13.75 -5.31
CA PHE A 102 30.21 12.42 -5.48
C PHE A 102 29.54 11.89 -4.20
N ARG A 103 30.14 12.13 -3.02
CA ARG A 103 29.50 11.80 -1.73
C ARG A 103 28.22 12.60 -1.50
N LYS A 104 28.24 13.91 -1.74
CA LYS A 104 27.04 14.76 -1.65
C LYS A 104 25.94 14.30 -2.61
N GLU A 105 26.28 13.97 -3.85
CA GLU A 105 25.35 13.42 -4.83
C GLU A 105 24.71 12.12 -4.31
N GLN A 106 25.52 11.15 -3.88
CA GLN A 106 25.03 9.91 -3.27
C GLN A 106 24.16 10.15 -2.02
N GLU A 107 24.50 11.11 -1.17
CA GLU A 107 23.71 11.50 0.00
C GLU A 107 22.36 12.10 -0.42
N THR A 108 22.31 12.92 -1.47
CA THR A 108 21.05 13.44 -2.00
C THR A 108 20.19 12.36 -2.64
N GLU A 109 20.79 11.42 -3.40
CA GLU A 109 20.09 10.26 -3.96
C GLU A 109 19.51 9.36 -2.87
N LYS A 110 20.32 9.00 -1.87
CA LYS A 110 19.88 8.24 -0.69
C LYS A 110 18.76 8.96 0.07
N ARG A 111 18.86 10.28 0.26
CA ARG A 111 17.83 11.09 0.93
C ARG A 111 16.52 11.11 0.13
N LYS A 112 16.57 11.29 -1.19
CA LYS A 112 15.37 11.20 -2.07
C LYS A 112 14.75 9.80 -2.01
N TYR A 113 15.58 8.75 -2.04
CA TYR A 113 15.11 7.37 -1.96
C TYR A 113 14.43 7.07 -0.61
N LEU A 114 15.07 7.42 0.51
CA LEU A 114 14.49 7.29 1.84
C LEU A 114 13.18 8.08 1.98
N GLN A 115 13.11 9.29 1.43
CA GLN A 115 11.87 10.08 1.42
C GLN A 115 10.75 9.39 0.63
N LYS A 116 11.04 8.80 -0.54
CA LYS A 116 10.07 7.99 -1.30
C LYS A 116 9.60 6.76 -0.51
N CYS A 117 10.52 6.04 0.13
CA CYS A 117 10.18 4.90 1.00
C CYS A 117 9.29 5.34 2.17
N GLN A 118 9.61 6.46 2.83
CA GLN A 118 8.81 7.00 3.92
C GLN A 118 7.42 7.45 3.45
N GLN A 119 7.31 8.07 2.27
CA GLN A 119 6.02 8.40 1.65
C GLN A 119 5.19 7.14 1.36
N ALA A 120 5.80 6.06 0.86
CA ALA A 120 5.11 4.80 0.58
C ALA A 120 4.65 4.09 1.87
N LEU A 121 5.48 4.08 2.91
CA LEU A 121 5.12 3.58 4.25
C LEU A 121 3.95 4.39 4.83
N ASN A 122 4.04 5.71 4.78
CA ASN A 122 2.98 6.61 5.25
C ASN A 122 1.66 6.35 4.49
N TYR A 123 1.69 6.24 3.15
CA TYR A 123 0.49 5.95 2.34
C TYR A 123 -0.21 4.65 2.74
N ASN A 124 0.55 3.66 3.25
CA ASN A 124 0.01 2.38 3.73
C ASN A 124 -0.54 2.43 5.17
N LYS A 125 -0.30 3.49 5.95
CA LYS A 125 -0.84 3.66 7.31
C LYS A 125 -2.30 4.14 7.27
N ASP A 126 -3.13 3.63 8.17
CA ASP A 126 -4.58 3.85 8.09
C ASP A 126 -5.01 5.30 8.34
N ASN A 127 -4.33 6.04 9.22
CA ASN A 127 -4.58 7.48 9.43
C ASN A 127 -4.36 8.28 8.13
N PHE A 128 -3.27 7.99 7.42
CA PHE A 128 -2.95 8.58 6.13
C PHE A 128 -3.94 8.14 5.03
N LYS A 129 -4.41 6.89 5.03
CA LYS A 129 -5.49 6.44 4.12
C LYS A 129 -6.80 7.20 4.36
N MET A 130 -7.21 7.37 5.62
CA MET A 130 -8.44 8.11 5.97
C MET A 130 -8.33 9.60 5.55
N LEU A 131 -7.18 10.23 5.80
CA LEU A 131 -6.92 11.60 5.36
C LEU A 131 -6.93 11.73 3.83
N ASN A 132 -6.27 10.80 3.12
CA ASN A 132 -6.26 10.75 1.67
C ASN A 132 -7.64 10.48 1.07
N HIS A 133 -8.49 9.70 1.75
CA HIS A 133 -9.89 9.52 1.36
C HIS A 133 -10.67 10.84 1.48
N SER A 134 -10.53 11.57 2.59
CA SER A 134 -11.13 12.91 2.75
C SER A 134 -10.62 13.92 1.72
N LEU A 135 -9.33 13.87 1.37
CA LEU A 135 -8.75 14.69 0.32
C LEU A 135 -9.39 14.39 -1.04
N ARG A 136 -9.54 13.12 -1.41
CA ARG A 136 -10.26 12.70 -2.63
C ARG A 136 -11.72 13.14 -2.61
N PHE A 137 -12.41 13.01 -1.47
CA PHE A 137 -13.79 13.46 -1.33
C PHE A 137 -13.92 14.99 -1.48
N SER A 138 -12.97 15.77 -0.96
CA SER A 138 -12.94 17.24 -1.18
C SER A 138 -12.75 17.63 -2.65
N GLU A 139 -11.98 16.85 -3.42
CA GLU A 139 -11.88 17.00 -4.88
C GLU A 139 -13.19 16.64 -5.58
N VAL A 140 -13.87 15.57 -5.17
CA VAL A 140 -15.20 15.18 -5.72
C VAL A 140 -16.24 16.28 -5.48
N LEU A 141 -16.25 16.91 -4.31
CA LEU A 141 -17.11 18.07 -4.06
C LEU A 141 -16.77 19.25 -4.98
N ARG A 142 -15.48 19.56 -5.15
CA ARG A 142 -15.00 20.63 -6.05
C ARG A 142 -15.37 20.39 -7.53
N THR A 143 -15.23 19.15 -8.01
CA THR A 143 -15.61 18.79 -9.39
C THR A 143 -17.12 18.74 -9.57
N ARG A 144 -17.88 18.29 -8.56
CA ARG A 144 -19.35 18.33 -8.59
C ARG A 144 -19.88 19.75 -8.70
N ASP A 145 -19.24 20.68 -8.02
CA ASP A 145 -19.54 22.12 -8.11
C ASP A 145 -19.30 22.69 -9.52
N ALA A 146 -18.21 22.27 -10.16
CA ALA A 146 -17.90 22.63 -11.55
C ALA A 146 -18.93 22.04 -12.53
N GLN A 147 -19.37 20.79 -12.33
CA GLN A 147 -20.46 20.18 -13.09
C GLN A 147 -21.76 20.97 -12.91
N ILE A 148 -22.19 21.27 -11.68
CA ILE A 148 -23.42 22.04 -11.42
C ILE A 148 -23.37 23.43 -12.09
N LYS A 149 -22.20 24.08 -12.10
CA LYS A 149 -21.98 25.35 -12.81
C LYS A 149 -22.04 25.19 -14.33
N PHE A 150 -21.57 24.06 -14.87
CA PHE A 150 -21.66 23.72 -16.29
C PHE A 150 -23.10 23.39 -16.71
N ASP A 151 -23.79 22.53 -15.97
CA ASP A 151 -25.20 22.15 -16.19
C ASP A 151 -26.11 23.38 -16.20
N LYS A 152 -25.90 24.33 -15.28
CA LYS A 152 -26.61 25.62 -15.26
C LYS A 152 -26.38 26.46 -16.51
N LYS A 153 -25.14 26.48 -17.05
CA LYS A 153 -24.84 27.17 -18.32
C LYS A 153 -25.48 26.46 -19.50
N LEU A 154 -25.50 25.13 -19.51
CA LEU A 154 -26.09 24.33 -20.57
C LEU A 154 -27.61 24.55 -20.64
N LYS A 155 -28.31 24.51 -19.50
CA LYS A 155 -29.74 24.87 -19.42
C LYS A 155 -30.02 26.29 -19.91
N ALA A 156 -29.22 27.27 -19.48
CA ALA A 156 -29.37 28.66 -19.95
C ALA A 156 -29.09 28.85 -21.46
N LEU A 157 -28.41 27.90 -22.12
CA LEU A 157 -28.25 27.87 -23.57
C LEU A 157 -29.41 27.15 -24.26
N GLU A 158 -29.97 26.11 -23.65
CA GLU A 158 -31.18 25.42 -24.13
C GLU A 158 -32.40 26.36 -24.06
N GLU A 159 -32.62 27.04 -22.93
CA GLU A 159 -33.67 28.05 -22.76
C GLU A 159 -33.61 29.15 -23.83
N LYS A 160 -32.40 29.62 -24.18
CA LYS A 160 -32.20 30.60 -25.27
C LYS A 160 -32.56 30.04 -26.64
N LYS A 161 -32.15 28.81 -26.95
CA LYS A 161 -32.51 28.15 -28.22
C LYS A 161 -34.01 27.90 -28.33
N GLU A 162 -34.67 27.55 -27.21
CA GLU A 162 -36.11 27.37 -27.16
C GLU A 162 -36.85 28.70 -27.37
N GLN A 163 -36.37 29.81 -26.78
CA GLN A 163 -36.86 31.16 -27.05
C GLN A 163 -36.69 31.56 -28.52
N GLU A 164 -35.51 31.37 -29.10
CA GLU A 164 -35.25 31.63 -30.53
C GLU A 164 -36.17 30.81 -31.45
N TYR A 165 -36.42 29.55 -31.11
CA TYR A 165 -37.34 28.68 -31.84
C TYR A 165 -38.80 29.12 -31.68
N ALA A 166 -39.24 29.48 -30.47
CA ALA A 166 -40.57 29.98 -30.19
C ALA A 166 -40.85 31.30 -30.93
N ASP A 167 -39.88 32.22 -30.98
CA ASP A 167 -39.99 33.47 -31.75
C ASP A 167 -40.01 33.22 -33.26
N LYS A 168 -39.25 32.24 -33.76
CA LYS A 168 -39.34 31.82 -35.17
C LYS A 168 -40.72 31.24 -35.50
N CYS A 169 -41.27 30.40 -34.63
CA CYS A 169 -42.62 29.86 -34.77
C CYS A 169 -43.70 30.95 -34.71
N ARG A 170 -43.53 31.95 -33.82
CA ARG A 170 -44.43 33.12 -33.74
C ARG A 170 -44.40 33.93 -35.05
N LYS A 171 -43.21 34.26 -35.57
CA LYS A 171 -43.04 34.95 -36.86
C LYS A 171 -43.69 34.19 -38.01
N ASN A 172 -43.41 32.89 -38.15
CA ASN A 172 -44.03 32.05 -39.16
C ASN A 172 -45.57 32.05 -39.08
N ALA A 173 -46.13 32.01 -37.86
CA ALA A 173 -47.58 32.07 -37.65
C ALA A 173 -48.18 33.46 -37.96
N GLU A 174 -47.45 34.53 -37.71
CA GLU A 174 -47.83 35.89 -38.10
C GLU A 174 -47.79 36.08 -39.62
N ASP A 175 -46.75 35.57 -40.29
CA ASP A 175 -46.61 35.67 -41.75
C ASP A 175 -47.67 34.82 -42.46
N TYR A 176 -47.96 33.61 -41.98
CA TYR A 176 -49.09 32.81 -42.46
C TYR A 176 -50.45 33.51 -42.26
N LYS A 177 -50.64 34.24 -41.14
CA LYS A 177 -51.84 35.07 -40.94
C LYS A 177 -51.93 36.23 -41.93
N LYS A 178 -50.81 36.89 -42.25
CA LYS A 178 -50.76 37.95 -43.28
C LYS A 178 -51.07 37.39 -44.68
N GLU A 179 -50.47 36.25 -45.04
CA GLU A 179 -50.67 35.60 -46.33
C GLU A 179 -52.13 35.12 -46.50
N THR A 180 -52.71 34.46 -45.49
CA THR A 180 -54.12 34.05 -45.53
C THR A 180 -55.09 35.24 -45.54
N GLN A 181 -54.75 36.38 -44.92
CA GLN A 181 -55.53 37.61 -45.07
C GLN A 181 -55.42 38.20 -46.48
N LEU A 182 -54.23 38.20 -47.09
CA LEU A 182 -54.01 38.68 -48.46
C LEU A 182 -54.76 37.81 -49.48
N GLU A 183 -54.71 36.49 -49.32
CA GLU A 183 -55.43 35.56 -50.19
C GLU A 183 -56.95 35.68 -50.02
N LYS A 184 -57.45 35.92 -48.80
CA LYS A 184 -58.86 36.28 -48.58
C LYS A 184 -59.24 37.57 -49.30
N LYS A 185 -58.42 38.64 -49.22
CA LYS A 185 -58.65 39.90 -49.94
C LYS A 185 -58.70 39.67 -51.46
N ARG A 186 -57.72 38.95 -52.02
CA ARG A 186 -57.68 38.58 -53.45
C ARG A 186 -58.91 37.78 -53.89
N ARG A 187 -59.41 36.86 -53.04
CA ARG A 187 -60.66 36.13 -53.32
C ARG A 187 -61.88 37.03 -53.29
N THR A 188 -61.99 37.95 -52.33
CA THR A 188 -63.09 38.93 -52.30
C THR A 188 -63.03 39.90 -53.48
N GLU A 189 -61.85 40.34 -53.91
CA GLU A 189 -61.66 41.17 -55.11
C GLU A 189 -62.10 40.43 -56.37
N LYS A 190 -61.69 39.16 -56.56
CA LYS A 190 -62.15 38.32 -57.67
C LYS A 190 -63.66 38.10 -57.65
N MET A 191 -64.24 37.83 -56.47
CA MET A 191 -65.68 37.64 -56.31
C MET A 191 -66.45 38.92 -56.64
N ASN A 192 -65.94 40.09 -56.25
CA ASN A 192 -66.54 41.38 -56.58
C ASN A 192 -66.48 41.66 -58.08
N LYS A 193 -65.34 41.40 -58.74
CA LYS A 193 -65.23 41.50 -60.21
C LYS A 193 -66.21 40.58 -60.93
N ASN A 194 -66.26 39.30 -60.57
CA ASN A 194 -67.24 38.36 -61.13
C ASN A 194 -68.69 38.83 -60.91
N LYS A 195 -68.99 39.49 -59.78
CA LYS A 195 -70.31 40.09 -59.51
C LYS A 195 -70.59 41.29 -60.42
N GLU A 196 -69.60 42.15 -60.64
CA GLU A 196 -69.69 43.28 -61.58
C GLU A 196 -69.91 42.79 -63.02
N ASP A 197 -69.16 41.78 -63.46
CA ASP A 197 -69.31 41.15 -64.78
C ASP A 197 -70.70 40.49 -64.95
N LEU A 198 -71.19 39.77 -63.94
CA LEU A 198 -72.54 39.20 -63.93
C LEU A 198 -73.63 40.27 -63.99
N LEU A 199 -73.46 41.40 -63.27
CA LEU A 199 -74.38 42.53 -63.34
C LEU A 199 -74.37 43.20 -64.72
N ALA A 200 -73.21 43.26 -65.40
CA ALA A 200 -73.11 43.74 -66.77
C ALA A 200 -73.83 42.79 -67.75
N GLN A 201 -73.64 41.47 -67.63
CA GLN A 201 -74.34 40.46 -68.45
C GLN A 201 -75.86 40.49 -68.25
N ILE A 202 -76.33 40.71 -67.01
CA ILE A 202 -77.78 40.84 -66.72
C ILE A 202 -78.35 42.09 -67.42
N LYS A 203 -77.63 43.22 -67.42
CA LYS A 203 -78.04 44.43 -68.15
C LYS A 203 -78.07 44.20 -69.66
N GLU A 204 -76.99 43.65 -70.22
CA GLU A 204 -76.92 43.34 -71.65
C GLU A 204 -78.05 42.40 -72.10
N LYS A 205 -78.40 41.39 -71.28
CA LYS A 205 -79.53 40.51 -71.54
C LYS A 205 -80.88 41.24 -71.43
N ALA A 206 -81.05 42.15 -70.48
CA ALA A 206 -82.26 42.96 -70.37
C ALA A 206 -82.43 43.90 -71.59
N ASP A 207 -81.34 44.53 -72.04
CA ASP A 207 -81.35 45.39 -73.24
C ASP A 207 -81.65 44.58 -74.51
N LYS A 208 -81.11 43.35 -74.64
CA LYS A 208 -81.46 42.40 -75.71
C LYS A 208 -82.93 42.01 -75.69
N MET A 209 -83.47 41.60 -74.55
CA MET A 209 -84.91 41.30 -74.40
C MET A 209 -85.79 42.50 -74.82
N LEU A 210 -85.37 43.72 -74.50
CA LEU A 210 -86.09 44.96 -74.85
C LEU A 210 -85.96 45.29 -76.35
N SER A 211 -84.91 44.83 -77.02
CA SER A 211 -84.77 44.87 -78.49
C SER A 211 -85.63 43.81 -79.17
N GLU A 212 -85.61 42.56 -78.70
CA GLU A 212 -86.44 41.45 -79.21
C GLU A 212 -87.94 41.77 -79.12
N GLU A 213 -88.38 42.42 -78.03
CA GLU A 213 -89.78 42.85 -77.88
C GLU A 213 -90.17 43.90 -78.94
N LYS A 214 -89.26 44.79 -79.32
CA LYS A 214 -89.46 45.78 -80.41
C LYS A 214 -89.37 45.16 -81.80
N GLU A 215 -88.79 43.97 -81.95
CA GLU A 215 -88.81 43.21 -83.20
C GLU A 215 -90.12 42.44 -83.33
N LYS A 216 -90.57 41.73 -82.29
CA LYS A 216 -91.88 41.06 -82.24
C LYS A 216 -93.07 42.00 -82.51
N GLN A 217 -92.99 43.24 -82.05
CA GLN A 217 -94.01 44.25 -82.34
C GLN A 217 -94.10 44.55 -83.85
N ARG A 218 -92.96 44.63 -84.55
CA ARG A 218 -92.92 44.80 -86.02
C ARG A 218 -93.36 43.54 -86.75
N GLU A 219 -92.93 42.36 -86.32
CA GLU A 219 -93.40 41.09 -86.87
C GLU A 219 -94.93 40.95 -86.75
N SER A 220 -95.52 41.43 -85.65
CA SER A 220 -96.98 41.46 -85.48
C SER A 220 -97.68 42.43 -86.45
N GLU A 221 -97.06 43.57 -86.78
CA GLU A 221 -97.58 44.52 -87.78
C GLU A 221 -97.50 43.93 -89.20
N ASP A 222 -96.39 43.25 -89.53
CA ASP A 222 -96.20 42.57 -90.81
C ASP A 222 -97.16 41.37 -90.98
N LEU A 223 -97.39 40.58 -89.93
CA LEU A 223 -98.37 39.49 -89.94
C LEU A 223 -99.81 39.97 -90.18
N ILE A 224 -100.17 41.17 -89.69
CA ILE A 224 -101.46 41.80 -89.98
C ILE A 224 -101.57 42.19 -91.46
N ASN A 225 -100.47 42.58 -92.10
CA ASN A 225 -100.46 42.90 -93.53
C ASN A 225 -100.49 41.65 -94.40
N ILE A 226 -99.68 40.62 -94.10
CA ILE A 226 -99.71 39.32 -94.78
C ILE A 226 -101.09 38.66 -94.69
N ARG A 227 -101.79 38.78 -93.55
CA ARG A 227 -103.16 38.27 -93.40
C ARG A 227 -104.15 38.91 -94.39
N LYS A 228 -104.00 40.20 -94.72
CA LYS A 228 -104.83 40.87 -95.74
C LYS A 228 -104.52 40.37 -97.15
N GLU A 229 -103.25 40.07 -97.44
CA GLU A 229 -102.84 39.48 -98.73
C GLU A 229 -103.37 38.05 -98.91
N ILE A 230 -103.31 37.23 -97.84
CA ILE A 230 -103.87 35.86 -97.85
C ILE A 230 -105.38 35.89 -98.10
N GLU A 231 -106.13 36.79 -97.47
CA GLU A 231 -107.59 36.90 -97.69
C GLU A 231 -107.94 37.29 -99.15
N MET A 232 -107.06 38.03 -99.83
CA MET A 232 -107.18 38.31 -101.26
C MET A 232 -106.82 37.08 -102.12
N GLU A 233 -105.85 36.27 -101.69
CA GLU A 233 -105.41 35.09 -102.44
C GLU A 233 -106.32 33.86 -102.25
N GLU A 234 -106.98 33.70 -101.10
CA GLU A 234 -107.93 32.61 -100.85
C GLU A 234 -109.16 32.69 -101.77
N LYS A 235 -109.70 33.89 -101.98
CA LYS A 235 -110.73 34.19 -103.02
C LYS A 235 -110.28 33.78 -104.44
N CYS A 236 -108.97 33.67 -104.67
CA CYS A 236 -108.38 33.23 -105.94
C CYS A 236 -108.07 31.71 -105.97
N LYS A 237 -107.92 31.06 -104.79
CA LYS A 237 -107.64 29.62 -104.64
C LYS A 237 -108.89 28.75 -104.62
N GLU A 238 -110.03 29.24 -104.12
CA GLU A 238 -111.32 28.53 -104.21
C GLU A 238 -111.66 28.18 -105.67
N ASN A 239 -111.41 29.12 -106.60
CA ASN A 239 -111.52 28.93 -108.05
C ASN A 239 -110.59 27.85 -108.65
N LYS A 240 -109.59 27.34 -107.90
CA LYS A 240 -108.60 26.34 -108.36
C LYS A 240 -108.80 24.96 -107.74
N ILE A 241 -109.22 24.87 -106.46
CA ILE A 241 -109.27 23.60 -105.70
C ILE A 241 -110.32 22.62 -106.27
N ALA A 242 -111.36 23.12 -106.93
CA ALA A 242 -112.35 22.32 -107.66
C ALA A 242 -111.75 21.37 -108.72
N LYS A 243 -110.48 21.53 -109.13
CA LYS A 243 -109.84 20.76 -110.21
C LYS A 243 -108.90 19.62 -109.78
N LYS A 244 -108.62 19.41 -108.49
CA LYS A 244 -107.49 18.53 -108.04
C LYS A 244 -107.81 17.27 -107.23
N LYS A 245 -109.05 17.02 -106.79
CA LYS A 245 -109.37 15.94 -105.82
C LYS A 245 -109.34 14.49 -106.38
N GLU A 246 -109.02 14.29 -107.66
CA GLU A 246 -109.25 13.02 -108.36
C GLU A 246 -108.15 11.95 -108.17
N ILE A 247 -106.92 12.30 -107.73
CA ILE A 247 -105.71 11.52 -108.06
C ILE A 247 -105.12 10.62 -106.93
N PHE A 248 -105.20 11.00 -105.65
CA PHE A 248 -104.20 10.63 -104.62
C PHE A 248 -104.28 9.22 -103.94
N ARG A 249 -104.95 8.20 -104.49
CA ARG A 249 -105.47 7.08 -103.65
C ARG A 249 -104.65 5.75 -103.55
N GLN A 250 -103.36 5.68 -103.88
CA GLN A 250 -102.73 4.40 -104.32
C GLN A 250 -101.39 3.86 -103.69
N GLU A 251 -100.70 4.51 -102.72
CA GLU A 251 -99.22 4.29 -102.56
C GLU A 251 -98.62 3.67 -101.25
N ILE A 252 -99.32 2.95 -100.35
CA ILE A 252 -98.89 2.86 -98.91
C ILE A 252 -98.27 1.54 -98.31
N GLU A 253 -98.27 0.35 -98.93
CA GLU A 253 -98.24 -0.94 -98.16
C GLU A 253 -96.89 -1.65 -97.72
N ASP A 254 -95.68 -1.26 -98.13
CA ASP A 254 -94.53 -2.22 -98.25
C ASP A 254 -93.47 -2.45 -97.10
N PHE A 255 -93.57 -1.92 -95.85
CA PHE A 255 -92.34 -1.59 -95.04
C PHE A 255 -91.76 -2.54 -93.92
N LEU A 256 -92.37 -3.63 -93.43
CA LEU A 256 -92.29 -3.97 -91.97
C LEU A 256 -91.34 -5.05 -91.33
N GLU A 257 -90.41 -5.78 -92.00
CA GLU A 257 -90.04 -7.16 -91.53
C GLU A 257 -88.68 -7.49 -90.77
N LYS A 258 -87.69 -6.60 -90.57
CA LYS A 258 -86.24 -7.01 -90.42
C LYS A 258 -85.51 -7.17 -89.03
N GLN A 259 -86.13 -7.38 -87.85
CA GLN A 259 -85.51 -6.95 -86.56
C GLN A 259 -84.98 -7.96 -85.46
N LYS A 260 -84.72 -9.28 -85.67
CA LYS A 260 -84.73 -10.26 -84.52
C LYS A 260 -83.45 -10.96 -83.94
N GLU A 261 -82.23 -10.89 -84.50
CA GLU A 261 -81.20 -11.95 -84.26
C GLU A 261 -80.11 -11.77 -83.14
N PHE A 262 -80.04 -10.67 -82.37
CA PHE A 262 -78.76 -10.23 -81.74
C PHE A 262 -78.39 -10.69 -80.29
N LYS A 263 -78.97 -11.73 -79.66
CA LYS A 263 -79.04 -11.80 -78.15
C LYS A 263 -78.33 -12.90 -77.32
N GLU A 264 -77.52 -13.83 -77.84
CA GLU A 264 -77.19 -15.08 -77.08
C GLU A 264 -75.77 -15.25 -76.46
N ALA A 265 -74.81 -14.34 -76.60
CA ALA A 265 -73.38 -14.66 -76.43
C ALA A 265 -72.73 -14.59 -75.00
N GLU A 266 -73.43 -14.15 -73.94
CA GLU A 266 -72.75 -13.48 -72.78
C GLU A 266 -72.39 -14.36 -71.55
N LYS A 267 -72.66 -15.68 -71.52
CA LYS A 267 -72.76 -16.45 -70.24
C LYS A 267 -71.52 -17.23 -69.71
N HIS A 268 -70.35 -17.19 -70.34
CA HIS A 268 -69.27 -18.17 -70.06
C HIS A 268 -68.16 -17.77 -69.06
N THR A 269 -68.12 -16.55 -68.53
CA THR A 269 -66.90 -16.01 -67.87
C THR A 269 -66.81 -16.19 -66.35
N GLU A 270 -67.88 -16.52 -65.63
CA GLU A 270 -67.93 -16.37 -64.15
C GLU A 270 -67.40 -17.56 -63.31
N GLU A 271 -67.05 -18.72 -63.89
CA GLU A 271 -66.77 -19.94 -63.10
C GLU A 271 -65.32 -20.10 -62.61
N ILE A 272 -64.35 -19.33 -63.12
CA ILE A 272 -62.92 -19.60 -62.90
C ILE A 272 -62.39 -19.11 -61.53
N GLU A 273 -62.90 -17.99 -61.02
CA GLU A 273 -62.24 -17.25 -59.92
C GLU A 273 -62.32 -17.93 -58.53
N LYS A 274 -63.28 -18.85 -58.31
CA LYS A 274 -63.60 -19.38 -56.97
C LYS A 274 -62.62 -20.41 -56.39
N LYS A 275 -61.63 -20.90 -57.16
CA LYS A 275 -60.74 -22.02 -56.73
C LYS A 275 -59.42 -21.61 -56.08
N LEU A 276 -59.02 -20.33 -56.09
CA LEU A 276 -57.68 -19.90 -55.70
C LEU A 276 -57.47 -19.73 -54.16
N THR A 277 -58.56 -19.55 -53.40
CA THR A 277 -58.49 -19.03 -52.02
C THR A 277 -58.23 -20.10 -50.94
N GLU A 278 -58.53 -21.38 -51.20
CA GLU A 278 -58.50 -22.45 -50.17
C GLU A 278 -57.08 -22.88 -49.75
N ILE A 279 -56.07 -22.68 -50.61
CA ILE A 279 -54.72 -23.24 -50.43
C ILE A 279 -53.91 -22.51 -49.34
N TYR A 280 -54.03 -21.18 -49.23
CA TYR A 280 -53.20 -20.36 -48.35
C TYR A 280 -53.43 -20.61 -46.84
N ARG A 281 -54.56 -21.19 -46.44
CA ARG A 281 -54.94 -21.34 -45.03
C ARG A 281 -54.16 -22.43 -44.28
N ARG A 282 -53.69 -23.48 -44.96
CA ARG A 282 -53.09 -24.66 -44.33
C ARG A 282 -51.63 -24.50 -43.88
N SER A 283 -50.85 -23.62 -44.51
CA SER A 283 -49.40 -23.53 -44.24
C SER A 283 -49.04 -22.81 -42.93
N LYS A 284 -49.94 -21.97 -42.39
CA LYS A 284 -49.60 -21.07 -41.27
C LYS A 284 -49.63 -21.73 -39.87
N GLN A 285 -50.31 -22.87 -39.71
CA GLN A 285 -50.45 -23.54 -38.40
C GLN A 285 -49.24 -24.42 -38.01
N LYS A 286 -48.37 -24.81 -38.96
CA LYS A 286 -47.23 -25.73 -38.67
C LYS A 286 -46.02 -25.10 -37.99
N VAL A 287 -45.89 -23.77 -37.99
CA VAL A 287 -44.68 -23.07 -37.52
C VAL A 287 -44.71 -22.76 -36.01
N GLU A 288 -45.90 -22.60 -35.42
CA GLU A 288 -46.05 -22.20 -34.02
C GLU A 288 -45.66 -23.31 -33.01
N GLN A 289 -45.76 -24.58 -33.43
CA GLN A 289 -45.65 -25.72 -32.52
C GLN A 289 -44.19 -26.08 -32.17
N MET A 290 -43.23 -25.81 -33.07
CA MET A 290 -41.81 -26.11 -32.86
C MET A 290 -41.07 -25.14 -31.91
N ARG A 291 -41.71 -24.05 -31.44
CA ARG A 291 -41.05 -23.08 -30.54
C ARG A 291 -41.15 -23.44 -29.06
N LYS A 292 -42.14 -24.26 -28.65
CA LYS A 292 -42.39 -24.55 -27.22
C LYS A 292 -41.55 -25.68 -26.63
N GLU A 293 -40.94 -26.51 -27.46
CA GLU A 293 -40.18 -27.69 -27.01
C GLU A 293 -38.73 -27.34 -26.59
N LYS A 294 -38.21 -26.16 -27.00
CA LYS A 294 -36.81 -25.77 -26.77
C LYS A 294 -36.54 -24.99 -25.47
N GLU A 295 -37.57 -24.62 -24.72
CA GLU A 295 -37.43 -23.85 -23.47
C GLU A 295 -37.36 -24.75 -22.20
N GLN A 296 -37.79 -26.01 -22.27
CA GLN A 296 -37.80 -26.91 -21.11
C GLN A 296 -36.44 -27.53 -20.77
N GLU A 297 -35.47 -27.50 -21.69
CA GLU A 297 -34.16 -28.15 -21.52
C GLU A 297 -33.20 -27.33 -20.61
N ILE A 298 -33.39 -26.01 -20.52
CA ILE A 298 -32.49 -25.07 -19.83
C ILE A 298 -32.69 -25.06 -18.29
N LEU A 299 -33.78 -25.63 -17.77
CA LEU A 299 -34.10 -25.57 -16.34
C LEU A 299 -33.35 -26.61 -15.48
N ASN A 300 -32.93 -27.74 -16.05
CA ASN A 300 -32.43 -28.90 -15.30
C ASN A 300 -30.95 -28.82 -14.87
N GLU A 301 -30.13 -27.94 -15.47
CA GLU A 301 -28.69 -27.83 -15.11
C GLU A 301 -28.42 -27.05 -13.80
N SER A 302 -29.45 -26.42 -13.22
CA SER A 302 -29.30 -25.51 -12.07
C SER A 302 -29.23 -26.22 -10.70
N LEU A 303 -29.69 -27.48 -10.60
CA LEU A 303 -29.85 -28.17 -9.31
C LEU A 303 -28.59 -28.92 -8.81
N ASN A 304 -27.71 -29.40 -9.71
CA ASN A 304 -26.54 -30.23 -9.35
C ASN A 304 -25.38 -29.48 -8.65
N LYS A 305 -25.56 -28.24 -8.23
CA LYS A 305 -24.53 -27.43 -7.53
C LYS A 305 -24.71 -27.37 -5.99
N LYS A 306 -25.79 -27.93 -5.43
CA LYS A 306 -26.10 -27.78 -3.98
C LYS A 306 -25.75 -28.97 -3.08
N GLU A 307 -25.34 -30.13 -3.60
CA GLU A 307 -25.03 -31.30 -2.76
C GLU A 307 -23.64 -31.26 -2.10
N LYS A 308 -22.75 -30.34 -2.50
CA LYS A 308 -21.39 -30.15 -1.93
C LYS A 308 -21.38 -29.44 -0.55
N ILE A 309 -22.43 -29.59 0.25
CA ILE A 309 -22.57 -29.00 1.60
C ILE A 309 -22.85 -30.08 2.67
N ARG A 310 -22.90 -31.38 2.30
CA ARG A 310 -23.03 -32.47 3.29
C ARG A 310 -21.71 -32.89 3.97
N ASP A 311 -20.61 -32.23 3.64
CA ASP A 311 -19.28 -32.38 4.26
C ASP A 311 -19.23 -31.98 5.77
N TYR A 312 -20.37 -31.66 6.38
CA TYR A 312 -20.51 -31.38 7.81
C TYR A 312 -20.56 -32.64 8.70
N LEU A 313 -20.87 -33.83 8.15
CA LEU A 313 -20.99 -35.07 8.94
C LEU A 313 -19.63 -35.72 9.30
N ALA A 314 -18.51 -35.13 8.90
CA ALA A 314 -17.16 -35.64 9.15
C ALA A 314 -16.61 -35.35 10.57
N GLN A 315 -17.33 -34.63 11.44
CA GLN A 315 -16.84 -34.17 12.75
C GLN A 315 -17.34 -34.97 13.97
N LEU A 316 -17.90 -36.18 13.78
CA LEU A 316 -18.42 -37.02 14.88
C LEU A 316 -17.71 -38.37 15.08
N LYS A 317 -16.40 -38.42 14.76
CA LYS A 317 -15.48 -39.27 15.54
C LYS A 317 -15.33 -38.70 16.96
N GLN A 318 -14.77 -39.51 17.87
CA GLN A 318 -13.98 -39.04 19.03
C GLN A 318 -14.69 -38.75 20.38
N ARG A 319 -15.60 -39.62 20.83
CA ARG A 319 -15.84 -39.95 22.26
C ARG A 319 -16.01 -41.48 22.37
N LYS A 320 -14.98 -42.24 22.78
CA LYS A 320 -14.69 -42.78 24.14
C LYS A 320 -15.80 -43.74 24.67
N GLY A 321 -15.50 -44.90 25.28
CA GLY A 321 -14.21 -45.59 25.50
C GLY A 321 -14.05 -46.18 26.92
N ASP A 322 -14.88 -47.17 27.31
CA ASP A 322 -14.99 -47.66 28.70
C ASP A 322 -15.33 -49.18 28.83
N GLU A 323 -14.48 -50.12 28.39
CA GLU A 323 -14.76 -51.59 28.52
C GLU A 323 -13.57 -52.49 29.00
N GLU A 324 -12.47 -51.94 29.53
CA GLU A 324 -11.21 -52.71 29.69
C GLU A 324 -10.78 -53.06 31.14
N ASN A 325 -11.70 -53.42 32.06
CA ASN A 325 -11.38 -53.44 33.51
C ASN A 325 -11.88 -54.62 34.39
N ALA A 326 -12.07 -55.84 33.84
CA ALA A 326 -12.78 -56.93 34.56
C ALA A 326 -12.01 -58.22 34.95
N LEU A 327 -10.78 -58.49 34.50
CA LEU A 327 -10.24 -59.88 34.47
C LEU A 327 -8.98 -60.17 35.32
N ARG A 328 -9.02 -60.07 36.68
CA ARG A 328 -7.76 -60.10 37.49
C ARG A 328 -7.76 -60.74 38.93
N LYS A 329 -8.56 -61.77 39.27
CA LYS A 329 -8.56 -62.37 40.65
C LYS A 329 -8.85 -63.89 40.75
N LYS A 330 -7.85 -64.81 40.71
CA LYS A 330 -8.08 -66.27 40.98
C LYS A 330 -6.82 -67.19 41.19
N ALA A 331 -5.95 -67.03 42.21
CA ALA A 331 -4.62 -67.72 42.19
C ALA A 331 -3.88 -68.09 43.52
N THR A 332 -4.48 -68.58 44.62
CA THR A 332 -3.71 -68.94 45.86
C THR A 332 -4.30 -70.09 46.71
N ALA A 333 -3.57 -71.18 46.95
CA ALA A 333 -4.02 -72.33 47.77
C ALA A 333 -2.91 -73.16 48.50
N GLU A 334 -2.60 -74.40 48.11
CA GLU A 334 -2.07 -75.49 48.97
C GLU A 334 -0.55 -75.49 49.31
N LYS A 335 -0.11 -76.27 50.35
CA LYS A 335 1.31 -76.67 50.49
C LYS A 335 1.77 -77.83 51.43
N GLU A 336 1.14 -78.10 52.59
CA GLU A 336 1.86 -78.67 53.76
C GLU A 336 1.53 -80.15 54.13
N ALA A 337 2.53 -80.94 54.64
CA ALA A 337 2.31 -82.39 54.90
C ALA A 337 3.26 -83.23 55.84
N ILE A 338 4.49 -82.82 56.24
CA ILE A 338 5.58 -83.79 56.61
C ILE A 338 6.13 -83.63 58.06
N ALA A 339 6.44 -84.73 58.80
CA ALA A 339 6.95 -84.70 60.20
C ALA A 339 7.87 -85.87 60.72
N GLU A 340 7.45 -86.64 61.75
CA GLU A 340 8.28 -87.43 62.72
C GLU A 340 8.76 -88.83 62.26
N LYS A 341 9.90 -89.30 62.84
CA LYS A 341 10.33 -90.72 62.84
C LYS A 341 11.41 -91.19 63.86
N ASN A 342 11.93 -90.38 64.80
CA ASN A 342 13.34 -90.57 65.28
C ASN A 342 13.63 -90.33 66.79
N LYS A 343 14.04 -91.38 67.57
CA LYS A 343 14.28 -91.27 69.04
C LYS A 343 15.38 -92.12 69.76
N LEU A 344 15.80 -93.30 69.28
CA LEU A 344 16.10 -94.45 70.20
C LEU A 344 17.52 -94.73 70.76
N LYS A 345 18.64 -94.48 70.05
CA LYS A 345 19.98 -95.13 70.24
C LYS A 345 20.78 -94.82 71.54
N LYS A 346 20.24 -94.91 72.77
CA LYS A 346 20.78 -94.14 73.93
C LYS A 346 21.67 -94.81 75.00
N SER A 347 21.40 -96.02 75.51
CA SER A 347 21.85 -96.40 76.88
C SER A 347 23.31 -96.91 77.08
N ALA A 348 23.86 -97.76 76.20
CA ALA A 348 25.17 -98.42 76.43
C ALA A 348 26.40 -97.47 76.52
N TYR A 349 26.17 -96.19 76.23
CA TYR A 349 27.10 -95.07 76.26
C TYR A 349 27.60 -94.72 77.70
N GLU A 350 26.85 -95.07 78.74
CA GLU A 350 26.88 -94.37 80.04
C GLU A 350 28.05 -94.72 81.00
N GLN A 351 28.71 -95.88 80.87
CA GLN A 351 29.73 -96.30 81.87
C GLN A 351 31.17 -95.90 81.49
N CYS A 352 31.56 -96.05 80.21
CA CYS A 352 32.83 -95.51 79.69
C CYS A 352 32.95 -93.99 79.96
N LEU A 353 31.80 -93.31 80.00
CA LEU A 353 31.62 -91.92 80.40
C LEU A 353 32.23 -91.59 81.78
N LYS A 354 32.11 -92.44 82.81
CA LYS A 354 32.50 -92.09 84.20
C LYS A 354 34.01 -91.93 84.43
N GLN A 355 34.85 -92.81 83.90
CA GLN A 355 36.31 -92.67 84.08
C GLN A 355 36.88 -91.57 83.17
N LYS A 356 36.35 -91.44 81.94
CA LYS A 356 36.61 -90.29 81.07
C LYS A 356 36.28 -88.98 81.78
N ARG A 357 35.16 -88.91 82.52
CA ARG A 357 34.71 -87.73 83.27
C ARG A 357 35.71 -87.22 84.31
N ILE A 358 36.50 -88.08 84.97
CA ILE A 358 37.46 -87.62 86.01
C ILE A 358 38.75 -87.05 85.41
N LYS A 359 39.33 -87.71 84.39
CA LYS A 359 40.48 -87.13 83.66
C LYS A 359 40.05 -85.86 82.93
N ALA A 360 38.90 -85.90 82.27
CA ALA A 360 38.29 -84.73 81.65
C ALA A 360 38.05 -83.60 82.66
N TYR A 361 37.74 -83.87 83.94
CA TYR A 361 37.56 -82.83 84.95
C TYR A 361 38.87 -82.12 85.35
N LYS A 362 39.98 -82.86 85.50
CA LYS A 362 41.29 -82.23 85.76
C LYS A 362 41.80 -81.45 84.55
N GLU A 363 41.67 -82.00 83.36
CA GLU A 363 41.95 -81.29 82.10
C GLU A 363 41.03 -80.08 81.91
N PHE A 364 39.76 -80.18 82.31
CA PHE A 364 38.77 -79.10 82.26
C PHE A 364 39.20 -77.95 83.16
N LEU A 365 39.57 -78.20 84.42
CA LEU A 365 40.02 -77.13 85.33
C LEU A 365 41.27 -76.41 84.80
N ALA A 366 42.26 -77.15 84.27
CA ALA A 366 43.44 -76.55 83.65
C ALA A 366 43.09 -75.74 82.38
N ARG A 367 42.19 -76.25 81.53
CA ARG A 367 41.65 -75.50 80.39
C ARG A 367 40.80 -74.30 80.82
N GLU A 368 40.10 -74.37 81.95
CA GLU A 368 39.26 -73.29 82.46
C GLU A 368 40.12 -72.15 83.02
N GLU A 369 41.23 -72.46 83.70
CA GLU A 369 42.20 -71.46 84.14
C GLU A 369 42.94 -70.82 82.97
N GLN A 370 43.39 -71.60 81.99
CA GLN A 370 44.00 -71.07 80.77
C GLN A 370 42.97 -70.22 79.99
N SER A 371 41.75 -70.72 79.79
CA SER A 371 40.66 -69.98 79.15
C SER A 371 40.32 -68.69 79.90
N LYS A 372 40.42 -68.64 81.24
CA LYS A 372 40.27 -67.39 82.00
C LYS A 372 41.39 -66.40 81.72
N LYS A 373 42.64 -66.84 81.54
CA LYS A 373 43.78 -65.99 81.14
C LYS A 373 43.61 -65.52 79.69
N ASP A 374 43.36 -66.43 78.76
CA ASP A 374 43.08 -66.15 77.35
C ASP A 374 41.90 -65.16 77.21
N MET A 375 40.83 -65.31 78.00
CA MET A 375 39.68 -64.39 78.03
C MET A 375 40.03 -63.01 78.63
N GLN A 376 40.97 -62.92 79.57
CA GLN A 376 41.45 -61.63 80.07
C GLN A 376 42.34 -60.92 79.04
N GLU A 377 43.19 -61.66 78.33
CA GLU A 377 44.01 -61.15 77.23
C GLU A 377 43.15 -60.73 76.04
N LEU A 378 42.16 -61.54 75.66
CA LEU A 378 41.18 -61.22 74.62
C LEU A 378 40.39 -59.96 74.98
N LYS A 379 39.94 -59.80 76.23
CA LYS A 379 39.29 -58.57 76.71
C LYS A 379 40.21 -57.35 76.64
N LYS A 380 41.49 -57.48 77.05
CA LYS A 380 42.48 -56.39 76.93
C LYS A 380 42.70 -56.02 75.46
N TRP A 381 42.85 -57.01 74.59
CA TRP A 381 43.01 -56.81 73.15
C TRP A 381 41.77 -56.15 72.53
N GLU A 382 40.57 -56.61 72.86
CA GLU A 382 39.30 -56.06 72.39
C GLU A 382 39.11 -54.60 72.85
N ILE A 383 39.43 -54.28 74.11
CA ILE A 383 39.43 -52.90 74.62
C ILE A 383 40.44 -52.04 73.82
N MET A 384 41.65 -52.54 73.57
CA MET A 384 42.66 -51.83 72.78
C MET A 384 42.23 -51.63 71.31
N GLN A 385 41.53 -52.58 70.69
CA GLN A 385 40.98 -52.39 69.34
C GLN A 385 39.85 -51.36 69.36
N ARG A 386 38.89 -51.46 70.30
CA ARG A 386 37.81 -50.49 70.43
C ARG A 386 38.33 -49.06 70.67
N LEU A 387 39.43 -48.89 71.41
CA LEU A 387 40.08 -47.59 71.59
C LEU A 387 40.66 -47.06 70.27
N LYS A 388 41.43 -47.87 69.53
CA LYS A 388 41.97 -47.51 68.20
C LYS A 388 40.86 -47.22 67.18
N GLU A 389 39.81 -48.02 67.17
CA GLU A 389 38.62 -47.81 66.34
C GLU A 389 37.91 -46.51 66.72
N ASN A 390 37.83 -46.16 68.00
CA ASN A 390 37.22 -44.92 68.45
C ASN A 390 38.07 -43.70 68.08
N GLU A 391 39.40 -43.78 68.19
CA GLU A 391 40.35 -42.76 67.72
C GLU A 391 40.21 -42.55 66.20
N ALA A 392 40.28 -43.63 65.41
CA ALA A 392 40.12 -43.58 63.96
C ALA A 392 38.73 -43.07 63.53
N ASN A 393 37.66 -43.49 64.22
CA ASN A 393 36.31 -42.98 63.99
C ASN A 393 36.18 -41.50 64.38
N HIS A 394 36.86 -41.04 65.44
CA HIS A 394 36.86 -39.63 65.83
C HIS A 394 37.54 -38.77 64.76
N GLU A 395 38.71 -39.17 64.27
CA GLU A 395 39.40 -38.49 63.17
C GLU A 395 38.58 -38.49 61.88
N PHE A 396 38.02 -39.64 61.51
CA PHE A 396 37.15 -39.76 60.32
C PHE A 396 35.92 -38.86 60.42
N ASN A 397 35.24 -38.85 61.57
CA ASN A 397 34.07 -38.00 61.81
C ASN A 397 34.44 -36.51 61.80
N LYS A 398 35.59 -36.13 62.35
CA LYS A 398 36.12 -34.76 62.30
C LYS A 398 36.40 -34.34 60.85
N GLN A 399 37.13 -35.14 60.08
CA GLN A 399 37.41 -34.86 58.67
C GLN A 399 36.12 -34.79 57.83
N ARG A 400 35.14 -35.66 58.11
CA ARG A 400 33.83 -35.64 57.46
C ARG A 400 33.05 -34.38 57.80
N HIS A 401 33.09 -33.92 59.05
CA HIS A 401 32.45 -32.67 59.48
C HIS A 401 33.10 -31.45 58.82
N GLU A 402 34.43 -31.39 58.77
CA GLU A 402 35.18 -30.33 58.08
C GLU A 402 34.89 -30.28 56.57
N LYS A 403 34.78 -31.44 55.91
CA LYS A 403 34.33 -31.53 54.49
C LYS A 403 32.90 -31.02 54.33
N ASN A 404 31.96 -31.52 55.14
CA ASN A 404 30.57 -31.07 55.09
C ASN A 404 30.43 -29.55 55.29
N ILE A 405 31.21 -28.93 56.19
CA ILE A 405 31.21 -27.46 56.37
C ILE A 405 31.70 -26.76 55.09
N LYS A 406 32.80 -27.23 54.48
CA LYS A 406 33.32 -26.67 53.22
C LYS A 406 32.28 -26.79 52.09
N ASP A 407 31.64 -27.95 51.94
CA ASP A 407 30.60 -28.19 50.94
C ASP A 407 29.39 -27.25 51.15
N ILE A 408 28.98 -27.04 52.41
CA ILE A 408 27.91 -26.09 52.78
C ILE A 408 28.33 -24.64 52.47
N GLU A 409 29.58 -24.26 52.72
CA GLU A 409 30.08 -22.94 52.34
C GLU A 409 30.16 -22.73 50.83
N GLU A 410 30.63 -23.72 50.08
CA GLU A 410 30.75 -23.65 48.62
C GLU A 410 29.38 -23.59 47.94
N THR A 411 28.43 -24.42 48.39
CA THR A 411 27.03 -24.34 47.93
C THR A 411 26.38 -23.01 48.32
N ARG A 412 26.61 -22.49 49.53
CA ARG A 412 26.12 -21.15 49.91
C ARG A 412 26.75 -20.04 49.06
N LYS A 413 28.03 -20.14 48.72
CA LYS A 413 28.74 -19.20 47.81
C LYS A 413 28.19 -19.30 46.38
N SER A 414 27.89 -20.49 45.86
CA SER A 414 27.34 -20.68 44.51
C SER A 414 25.90 -20.19 44.41
N TYR A 415 25.03 -20.51 45.37
CA TYR A 415 23.69 -19.92 45.45
C TYR A 415 23.72 -18.39 45.60
N GLY A 416 24.66 -17.85 46.41
CA GLY A 416 24.86 -16.41 46.54
C GLY A 416 25.24 -15.73 45.21
N LYS A 417 26.03 -16.38 44.35
CA LYS A 417 26.33 -15.91 42.99
C LYS A 417 25.08 -15.99 42.09
N GLN A 418 24.40 -17.13 42.05
CA GLN A 418 23.20 -17.33 41.24
C GLN A 418 22.07 -16.34 41.58
N ILE A 419 21.89 -16.01 42.87
CA ILE A 419 20.91 -15.00 43.31
C ILE A 419 21.28 -13.61 42.77
N LYS A 420 22.56 -13.21 42.87
CA LYS A 420 23.04 -11.93 42.32
C LYS A 420 22.92 -11.86 40.80
N GLU A 421 23.29 -12.93 40.09
CA GLU A 421 23.16 -13.04 38.64
C GLU A 421 21.69 -12.95 38.21
N ARG A 422 20.77 -13.64 38.91
CA ARG A 422 19.33 -13.59 38.64
C ARG A 422 18.72 -12.22 38.97
N GLN A 423 19.18 -11.54 40.01
CA GLN A 423 18.78 -10.16 40.33
C GLN A 423 19.26 -9.18 39.25
N ALA A 424 20.53 -9.25 38.85
CA ALA A 424 21.08 -8.41 37.79
C ALA A 424 20.41 -8.68 36.43
N ALA A 425 20.09 -9.94 36.11
CA ALA A 425 19.32 -10.29 34.91
C ALA A 425 17.89 -9.73 34.96
N LYS A 426 17.23 -9.77 36.13
CA LYS A 426 15.89 -9.18 36.30
C LYS A 426 15.90 -7.65 36.19
N GLN A 427 16.92 -6.99 36.75
CA GLN A 427 17.10 -5.53 36.60
C GLN A 427 17.30 -5.15 35.14
N LYS A 428 18.23 -5.81 34.44
CA LYS A 428 18.44 -5.59 32.99
C LYS A 428 17.18 -5.84 32.16
N ALA A 429 16.39 -6.86 32.48
CA ALA A 429 15.12 -7.11 31.80
C ALA A 429 14.11 -5.97 32.04
N SER A 430 13.98 -5.48 33.27
CA SER A 430 13.14 -4.30 33.60
C SER A 430 13.60 -3.05 32.86
N GLU A 431 14.90 -2.75 32.88
CA GLU A 431 15.51 -1.64 32.15
C GLU A 431 15.30 -1.75 30.63
N GLU A 432 15.31 -2.97 30.08
CA GLU A 432 15.06 -3.22 28.66
C GLU A 432 13.56 -3.09 28.31
N GLU A 433 12.64 -3.50 29.19
CA GLU A 433 11.19 -3.30 29.03
C GLU A 433 10.78 -1.83 29.18
N GLU A 434 11.32 -1.12 30.16
CA GLU A 434 11.20 0.34 30.30
C GLU A 434 11.80 1.05 29.09
N GLY A 435 12.98 0.62 28.63
CA GLY A 435 13.60 1.12 27.41
C GLY A 435 12.80 0.86 26.13
N LYS A 436 12.10 -0.29 26.03
CA LYS A 436 11.21 -0.62 24.91
C LYS A 436 9.96 0.24 24.93
N SER A 437 9.25 0.30 26.06
CA SER A 437 8.04 1.13 26.20
C SER A 437 8.32 2.64 26.00
N LEU A 438 9.47 3.14 26.47
CA LEU A 438 9.90 4.51 26.18
C LEU A 438 10.18 4.73 24.68
N ARG A 439 10.81 3.77 23.99
CA ARG A 439 11.00 3.83 22.53
C ARG A 439 9.69 3.77 21.76
N GLU A 440 8.73 2.94 22.20
CA GLU A 440 7.41 2.84 21.58
C GLU A 440 6.61 4.13 21.72
N THR A 441 6.60 4.76 22.90
CA THR A 441 5.97 6.07 23.10
C THR A 441 6.65 7.19 22.31
N LEU A 442 7.99 7.19 22.21
CA LEU A 442 8.74 8.13 21.37
C LEU A 442 8.44 7.93 19.87
N ASN A 443 8.39 6.68 19.42
CA ASN A 443 8.03 6.34 18.04
C ASN A 443 6.60 6.81 17.72
N MET A 444 5.62 6.56 18.60
CA MET A 444 4.26 7.08 18.43
C MET A 444 4.25 8.61 18.28
N TYR A 445 4.99 9.33 19.13
CA TYR A 445 5.09 10.79 19.06
C TYR A 445 5.70 11.27 17.73
N ASP A 446 6.78 10.65 17.26
CA ASP A 446 7.41 11.01 15.97
C ASP A 446 6.52 10.66 14.76
N GLU A 447 5.74 9.57 14.85
CA GLU A 447 4.74 9.22 13.84
C GLU A 447 3.57 10.21 13.79
N ASP A 448 3.02 10.58 14.95
CA ASP A 448 1.96 11.57 15.07
C ASP A 448 2.43 12.94 14.57
N LYS A 449 3.66 13.35 14.90
CA LYS A 449 4.30 14.56 14.40
C LYS A 449 4.52 14.54 12.89
N ALA A 450 4.86 13.39 12.31
CA ALA A 450 4.96 13.23 10.86
C ALA A 450 3.59 13.31 10.16
N PHE A 451 2.55 12.75 10.77
CA PHE A 451 1.18 12.81 10.27
C PHE A 451 0.57 14.22 10.37
N LEU A 452 0.80 14.93 11.48
CA LEU A 452 0.36 16.32 11.65
C LEU A 452 0.99 17.27 10.62
N LYS A 453 2.30 17.14 10.35
CA LYS A 453 2.94 17.89 9.25
C LYS A 453 2.29 17.62 7.89
N TYR A 454 1.96 16.36 7.61
CA TYR A 454 1.29 15.99 6.37
C TYR A 454 -0.16 16.50 6.29
N ILE A 455 -0.86 16.60 7.42
CA ILE A 455 -2.15 17.31 7.52
C ILE A 455 -1.97 18.78 7.14
N ASP A 456 -0.99 19.47 7.72
CA ASP A 456 -0.75 20.90 7.45
C ASP A 456 -0.41 21.13 5.97
N GLU A 457 0.49 20.30 5.40
CA GLU A 457 0.77 20.27 3.96
C GLU A 457 -0.51 20.10 3.13
N ILE A 458 -1.37 19.13 3.47
CA ILE A 458 -2.65 18.89 2.76
C ILE A 458 -3.62 20.07 2.91
N ILE A 459 -3.71 20.70 4.07
CA ILE A 459 -4.59 21.84 4.30
C ILE A 459 -4.12 23.04 3.48
N GLU A 460 -2.83 23.37 3.50
CA GLU A 460 -2.23 24.40 2.66
C GLU A 460 -2.47 24.14 1.16
N ASP A 461 -2.21 22.92 0.70
CA ASP A 461 -2.41 22.56 -0.70
C ASP A 461 -3.90 22.64 -1.09
N SER A 462 -4.80 22.41 -0.15
CA SER A 462 -6.26 22.45 -0.34
C SER A 462 -6.81 23.87 -0.33
N THR A 463 -6.30 24.76 0.52
CA THR A 463 -6.64 26.20 0.45
C THR A 463 -6.17 26.78 -0.89
N LYS A 464 -4.91 26.53 -1.29
CA LYS A 464 -4.33 26.98 -2.57
C LYS A 464 -5.13 26.49 -3.78
N LYS A 465 -5.69 25.28 -3.74
CA LYS A 465 -6.47 24.66 -4.84
C LYS A 465 -7.99 24.93 -4.78
N GLY A 466 -8.47 25.70 -3.80
CA GLY A 466 -9.89 25.99 -3.61
C GLY A 466 -10.73 24.74 -3.32
N ARG A 467 -10.18 23.77 -2.58
CA ARG A 467 -10.89 22.55 -2.17
C ARG A 467 -11.73 22.77 -0.91
N TYR A 468 -12.77 21.97 -0.75
CA TYR A 468 -13.57 21.93 0.47
C TYR A 468 -12.76 21.39 1.65
N LEU A 469 -12.49 22.23 2.66
CA LEU A 469 -11.69 21.83 3.82
C LEU A 469 -12.45 20.96 4.83
N TYR A 470 -13.78 21.03 4.85
CA TYR A 470 -14.61 20.35 5.87
C TYR A 470 -14.34 18.83 6.01
N PRO A 471 -14.26 18.02 4.93
CA PRO A 471 -13.98 16.58 5.06
C PRO A 471 -12.59 16.27 5.64
N ILE A 472 -11.61 17.15 5.36
CA ILE A 472 -10.23 17.03 5.84
C ILE A 472 -10.20 17.40 7.33
N LEU A 473 -10.80 18.53 7.70
CA LEU A 473 -10.88 18.97 9.09
C LEU A 473 -11.63 17.97 9.98
N ASN A 474 -12.70 17.33 9.47
CA ASN A 474 -13.42 16.30 10.22
C ASN A 474 -12.53 15.08 10.52
N THR A 475 -11.76 14.56 9.54
CA THR A 475 -10.86 13.42 9.81
C THR A 475 -9.68 13.80 10.69
N VAL A 476 -9.18 15.04 10.62
CA VAL A 476 -8.21 15.58 11.59
C VAL A 476 -8.80 15.62 12.99
N GLN A 477 -10.06 16.02 13.15
CA GLN A 477 -10.73 16.04 14.45
C GLN A 477 -10.94 14.62 14.99
N ASP A 478 -11.37 13.68 14.16
CA ASP A 478 -11.57 12.28 14.57
C ASP A 478 -10.26 11.58 14.92
N TYR A 479 -9.18 11.87 14.20
CA TYR A 479 -7.83 11.45 14.61
C TYR A 479 -7.44 12.03 15.97
N LYS A 480 -7.58 13.36 16.18
CA LYS A 480 -7.26 13.98 17.48
C LYS A 480 -8.09 13.44 18.65
N LYS A 481 -9.33 13.00 18.41
CA LYS A 481 -10.15 12.28 19.41
C LYS A 481 -9.58 10.90 19.71
N ARG A 482 -9.27 10.10 18.68
CA ARG A 482 -8.75 8.71 18.83
C ARG A 482 -7.42 8.65 19.59
N TYR A 483 -6.53 9.61 19.33
CA TYR A 483 -5.19 9.67 19.94
C TYR A 483 -5.12 10.55 21.21
N GLY A 484 -6.26 10.99 21.75
CA GLY A 484 -6.30 11.79 22.99
C GLY A 484 -5.70 13.20 22.87
N LEU A 485 -5.34 13.65 21.65
CA LEU A 485 -4.73 14.95 21.35
C LEU A 485 -5.72 16.13 21.52
N THR A 486 -7.03 15.85 21.68
CA THR A 486 -8.00 16.85 22.11
C THR A 486 -8.09 16.92 23.64
N ILE A 487 -7.63 18.03 24.22
CA ILE A 487 -8.11 18.45 25.53
C ILE A 487 -9.61 18.74 25.36
N THR A 488 -10.45 17.83 25.85
CA THR A 488 -11.84 18.17 26.13
C THR A 488 -11.80 19.21 27.25
N LYS A 489 -11.94 20.50 26.89
CA LYS A 489 -12.49 21.46 27.85
C LYS A 489 -13.78 20.81 28.33
N LYS A 490 -13.85 20.43 29.61
CA LYS A 490 -15.13 20.07 30.24
C LYS A 490 -16.07 21.20 29.86
N ALA A 491 -17.14 20.89 29.12
CA ALA A 491 -18.13 21.89 28.82
C ALA A 491 -18.58 22.44 30.18
N GLU A 492 -18.43 23.75 30.39
CA GLU A 492 -19.04 24.40 31.53
C GLU A 492 -20.51 23.97 31.53
N PRO A 493 -21.04 23.45 32.64
CA PRO A 493 -22.35 22.82 32.64
C PRO A 493 -23.33 23.86 32.12
N MET A 494 -23.91 23.60 30.92
CA MET A 494 -24.71 24.59 30.20
C MET A 494 -25.71 25.19 31.19
N MET A 495 -25.60 26.51 31.42
CA MET A 495 -26.49 27.20 32.34
C MET A 495 -27.91 26.85 31.95
N LYS A 496 -28.60 26.11 32.83
CA LYS A 496 -29.94 25.57 32.57
C LYS A 496 -30.79 26.72 32.05
N SER A 497 -31.21 26.63 30.78
CA SER A 497 -31.99 27.67 30.15
C SER A 497 -33.26 27.88 30.98
N LYS A 498 -33.47 29.10 31.51
CA LYS A 498 -34.66 29.47 32.31
C LYS A 498 -35.97 29.50 31.48
N ILE A 499 -35.97 28.88 30.30
CA ILE A 499 -37.10 28.81 29.40
C ILE A 499 -37.76 27.44 29.63
N LEU A 500 -38.77 27.43 30.50
CA LEU A 500 -39.66 26.29 30.68
C LEU A 500 -40.60 26.22 29.47
N PHE A 501 -40.44 25.20 28.62
CA PHE A 501 -41.42 24.85 27.61
C PHE A 501 -42.37 23.79 28.16
N GLY A 502 -43.59 24.19 28.49
CA GLY A 502 -44.68 23.31 28.91
C GLY A 502 -45.59 23.98 29.95
N PRO A 503 -46.92 23.74 29.90
CA PRO A 503 -47.83 24.23 30.93
C PRO A 503 -47.45 23.59 32.27
N GLN A 504 -47.33 24.42 33.32
CA GLN A 504 -47.18 23.91 34.68
C GLN A 504 -48.52 23.28 35.11
N PRO A 505 -48.54 22.10 35.75
CA PRO A 505 -49.74 21.64 36.43
C PRO A 505 -50.04 22.59 37.60
N GLU A 506 -51.30 22.97 37.75
CA GLU A 506 -51.76 23.70 38.94
C GLU A 506 -51.66 22.75 40.14
N GLU A 507 -50.84 23.11 41.14
CA GLU A 507 -50.77 22.39 42.41
C GLU A 507 -51.97 22.76 43.31
N PRO A 508 -52.54 21.80 44.07
CA PRO A 508 -53.68 22.01 44.97
C PRO A 508 -53.33 22.69 46.29
#